data_AF-A0A7Y5FH53-F1
#
_entry.id   AF-A0A7Y5FH53-F1
#
_cell.length_a   1.000
_cell.length_b   1.000
_cell.length_c   1.000
_cell.angle_alpha   90.00
_cell.angle_beta   90.00
_cell.angle_gamma   90.00
#
_symmetry.space_group_name_H-M   'P 1'
#
loop_
_entity.id
_entity.type
_entity.pdbx_description
1 polymer ?
#
loop_
_entity_poly.entity_id
_entity_poly.type
_entity_poly.pdbx_seq_one_letter_code
_entity_poly.pdbx_strand_id
1 'polypeptide(L)'
;MYSPHVNRRAVAWLALAFFAGLALPAQPQPENCWAPDKMQSVEASIARATPVAEWQKDLEFAGNLLKQVRTLRRIPEKRLRNNIYPGHPVPGFGHFARVSAMLYPPAGWAAGECGLGKGADYFNSGHVDITCNDPRLIFEHQPHAVRELQAYFEPPAAARLGEETLYHAGENWVVVLTPNRQPPWVPITVAEYLQFKTQEAEKRLVELETTLTEISKPFAPTPESLELIAEFKKTDPAQAEQLQQTIAETRRIWEENSIAGRKQYGELIQEQQKLIAEIAAYRSNLTAAERGAPARLGDGRFDLAAGGTLDRGKIVRLNPALSQGENPTRRIQLIVVNVFANDQTLWDELAQALREVDYPALRRLLR
;
A
#
# COMPACT_ATOMS: atom_id res chain seq x y z
N MET A 1 65.11 25.85 55.34
CA MET A 1 63.84 25.87 54.58
C MET A 1 63.52 24.46 54.15
N TYR A 2 62.26 24.09 54.31
CA TYR A 2 61.74 22.73 54.43
C TYR A 2 61.68 21.94 53.11
N SER A 3 61.67 20.62 53.28
CA SER A 3 61.05 19.59 52.44
C SER A 3 61.88 18.83 51.39
N PRO A 4 61.56 17.54 51.17
CA PRO A 4 62.52 16.45 51.35
C PRO A 4 62.59 15.48 50.16
N HIS A 5 63.52 14.53 50.28
CA HIS A 5 63.56 13.28 49.52
C HIS A 5 62.22 12.54 49.54
N VAL A 6 61.75 12.10 48.37
CA VAL A 6 60.78 11.00 48.26
C VAL A 6 61.32 9.92 47.33
N ASN A 7 61.36 8.73 47.92
CA ASN A 7 61.87 7.47 47.43
C ASN A 7 60.95 6.89 46.35
N ARG A 8 61.54 6.42 45.24
CA ARG A 8 60.90 5.56 44.26
C ARG A 8 60.68 4.17 44.88
N ARG A 9 59.47 3.88 45.35
CA ARG A 9 58.87 2.53 45.48
C ARG A 9 57.47 2.66 46.06
N ALA A 10 56.49 2.86 45.17
CA ALA A 10 55.09 2.55 45.42
C ALA A 10 54.52 2.01 44.12
N VAL A 11 54.92 0.77 43.82
CA VAL A 11 54.27 -0.11 42.86
C VAL A 11 53.16 -0.83 43.63
N ALA A 12 52.03 -0.99 42.94
CA ALA A 12 50.89 -1.83 43.27
C ALA A 12 49.91 -1.27 44.31
N TRP A 13 48.62 -1.43 43.96
CA TRP A 13 47.41 -1.20 44.77
C TRP A 13 46.89 0.23 44.83
N LEU A 14 46.35 0.73 43.71
CA LEU A 14 45.20 1.67 43.68
C LEU A 14 44.70 1.97 42.24
N ALA A 15 44.66 0.96 41.36
CA ALA A 15 44.15 1.12 39.97
C ALA A 15 43.16 0.02 39.55
N LEU A 16 42.47 -0.60 40.51
CA LEU A 16 41.57 -1.74 40.27
C LEU A 16 40.40 -1.70 41.27
N ALA A 17 39.64 -0.60 41.33
CA ALA A 17 38.45 -0.58 42.20
C ALA A 17 37.32 0.41 41.85
N PHE A 18 37.41 1.29 40.85
CA PHE A 18 36.32 2.28 40.61
C PHE A 18 35.95 2.52 39.14
N PHE A 19 36.24 1.55 38.28
CA PHE A 19 35.51 1.33 37.02
C PHE A 19 34.89 -0.08 36.98
N ALA A 20 34.60 -0.65 38.15
CA ALA A 20 33.52 -1.63 38.26
C ALA A 20 32.20 -0.85 38.31
N GLY A 21 31.89 -0.15 37.22
CA GLY A 21 30.51 0.22 36.94
C GLY A 21 29.74 -1.09 36.96
N LEU A 22 28.82 -1.19 37.91
CA LEU A 22 27.88 -2.29 38.05
C LEU A 22 27.16 -2.46 36.72
N ALA A 23 27.72 -3.27 35.82
CA ALA A 23 26.93 -4.05 34.91
C ALA A 23 26.13 -4.98 35.82
N LEU A 24 25.00 -4.47 36.33
CA LEU A 24 23.96 -5.29 36.89
C LEU A 24 23.81 -6.45 35.91
N PRO A 25 23.96 -7.72 36.34
CA PRO A 25 23.68 -8.84 35.46
C PRO A 25 22.29 -8.56 34.91
N ALA A 26 22.18 -8.48 33.57
CA ALA A 26 20.89 -8.35 32.91
C ALA A 26 19.99 -9.41 33.55
N GLN A 27 18.99 -8.96 34.33
CA GLN A 27 18.14 -9.91 35.03
C GLN A 27 17.62 -10.86 33.96
N PRO A 28 17.76 -12.19 34.15
CA PRO A 28 17.29 -13.14 33.16
C PRO A 28 15.84 -12.80 32.90
N GLN A 29 15.57 -12.33 31.68
CA GLN A 29 14.20 -12.06 31.29
C GLN A 29 13.44 -13.36 31.48
N PRO A 30 12.26 -13.35 32.11
CA PRO A 30 11.43 -14.53 32.09
C PRO A 30 11.21 -14.86 30.60
N GLU A 31 11.60 -16.07 30.20
CA GLU A 31 11.17 -16.61 28.92
C GLU A 31 9.65 -16.36 28.85
N ASN A 32 9.14 -15.82 27.74
CA ASN A 32 7.69 -15.58 27.52
C ASN A 32 7.13 -14.30 28.14
N CYS A 33 7.82 -13.17 28.04
CA CYS A 33 7.33 -11.93 28.62
C CYS A 33 6.25 -11.24 27.76
N TRP A 34 4.99 -11.67 27.94
CA TRP A 34 3.81 -11.11 27.28
C TRP A 34 3.05 -10.16 28.19
N ALA A 35 2.90 -8.91 27.76
CA ALA A 35 2.00 -7.95 28.38
C ALA A 35 0.54 -8.32 28.08
N PRO A 36 -0.44 -7.85 28.89
CA PRO A 36 -1.85 -8.03 28.61
C PRO A 36 -2.22 -7.52 27.21
N ASP A 37 -3.06 -8.29 26.51
CA ASP A 37 -3.51 -7.94 25.16
C ASP A 37 -4.23 -6.60 25.16
N LYS A 38 -4.02 -5.82 24.11
CA LYS A 38 -4.66 -4.52 23.90
C LYS A 38 -5.69 -4.65 22.79
N MET A 39 -6.96 -4.71 23.15
CA MET A 39 -8.06 -4.57 22.20
C MET A 39 -8.27 -3.09 21.88
N GLN A 40 -8.17 -2.71 20.60
CA GLN A 40 -8.53 -1.36 20.17
C GLN A 40 -10.05 -1.18 20.16
N SER A 41 -10.52 0.02 20.52
CA SER A 41 -11.94 0.32 20.54
C SER A 41 -12.55 0.18 19.14
N VAL A 42 -13.66 -0.54 19.07
CA VAL A 42 -14.50 -0.64 17.88
C VAL A 42 -15.18 0.72 17.69
N GLU A 43 -15.12 1.34 16.51
CA GLU A 43 -15.91 2.54 16.23
C GLU A 43 -17.41 2.23 16.39
N ALA A 44 -18.18 3.17 16.95
CA ALA A 44 -19.60 2.95 17.28
C ALA A 44 -20.48 2.56 16.08
N SER A 45 -20.07 2.92 14.87
CA SER A 45 -20.69 2.53 13.59
C SER A 45 -20.59 1.02 13.31
N ILE A 46 -19.55 0.36 13.82
CA ILE A 46 -19.20 -1.03 13.53
C ILE A 46 -19.96 -1.99 14.45
N ALA A 47 -20.41 -1.57 15.63
CA ALA A 47 -21.09 -2.46 16.59
C ALA A 47 -22.43 -3.08 16.09
N ARG A 48 -22.99 -2.61 14.96
CA ARG A 48 -24.39 -2.88 14.57
C ARG A 48 -24.62 -4.01 13.54
N ALA A 49 -23.59 -4.59 12.93
CA ALA A 49 -23.74 -5.63 11.89
C ALA A 49 -23.01 -6.94 12.28
N THR A 50 -23.74 -8.05 12.49
CA THR A 50 -23.23 -9.37 12.98
C THR A 50 -22.74 -9.36 14.44
N PRO A 51 -22.88 -10.45 15.25
CA PRO A 51 -22.43 -10.43 16.64
C PRO A 51 -20.93 -10.18 16.71
N VAL A 52 -20.54 -9.01 17.21
CA VAL A 52 -19.13 -8.61 17.44
C VAL A 52 -18.35 -9.70 18.20
N ALA A 53 -19.05 -10.48 19.02
CA ALA A 53 -18.49 -11.55 19.84
C ALA A 53 -17.85 -12.72 19.06
N GLU A 54 -18.41 -13.17 17.92
CA GLU A 54 -17.80 -14.29 17.17
C GLU A 54 -16.52 -13.85 16.47
N TRP A 55 -16.53 -12.67 15.86
CA TRP A 55 -15.35 -12.06 15.24
C TRP A 55 -14.24 -11.81 16.26
N GLN A 56 -14.59 -11.30 17.45
CA GLN A 56 -13.62 -11.12 18.53
C GLN A 56 -13.00 -12.44 18.98
N LYS A 57 -13.80 -13.52 19.12
CA LYS A 57 -13.28 -14.85 19.46
C LYS A 57 -12.30 -15.38 18.41
N ASP A 58 -12.60 -15.19 17.13
CA ASP A 58 -11.70 -15.61 16.04
C ASP A 58 -10.36 -14.83 16.09
N LEU A 59 -10.40 -13.53 16.42
CA LEU A 59 -9.19 -12.70 16.58
C LEU A 59 -8.41 -13.04 17.85
N GLU A 60 -9.07 -13.28 18.98
CA GLU A 60 -8.45 -13.75 20.21
C GLU A 60 -7.77 -15.12 19.99
N PHE A 61 -8.44 -16.02 19.27
CA PHE A 61 -7.87 -17.29 18.86
C PHE A 61 -6.61 -17.10 18.01
N ALA A 62 -6.65 -16.25 16.98
CA ALA A 62 -5.47 -15.93 16.17
C ALA A 62 -4.32 -15.34 17.01
N GLY A 63 -4.62 -14.44 17.94
CA GLY A 63 -3.62 -13.89 18.87
C GLY A 63 -3.01 -14.94 19.79
N ASN A 64 -3.81 -15.91 20.26
CA ASN A 64 -3.30 -17.04 21.05
C ASN A 64 -2.38 -17.96 20.25
N LEU A 65 -2.57 -18.10 18.94
CA LEU A 65 -1.63 -18.82 18.08
C LEU A 65 -0.28 -18.11 17.99
N LEU A 66 -0.25 -16.77 17.89
CA LEU A 66 1.02 -16.01 17.91
C LEU A 66 1.76 -16.18 19.24
N LYS A 67 1.04 -16.28 20.36
CA LYS A 67 1.62 -16.57 21.68
C LYS A 67 2.28 -17.94 21.79
N GLN A 68 1.95 -18.88 20.90
CA GLN A 68 2.53 -20.22 20.88
C GLN A 68 3.81 -20.31 20.06
N VAL A 69 4.10 -19.32 19.22
CA VAL A 69 5.31 -19.25 18.40
C VAL A 69 6.55 -19.17 19.31
N ARG A 70 7.43 -20.17 19.22
CA ARG A 70 8.56 -20.35 20.15
C ARG A 70 9.62 -19.30 19.93
N THR A 71 9.91 -18.98 18.66
CA THR A 71 10.92 -17.99 18.30
C THR A 71 10.56 -16.63 18.89
N LEU A 72 9.32 -16.15 18.75
CA LEU A 72 8.87 -14.89 19.35
C LEU A 72 9.07 -14.82 20.86
N ARG A 73 8.84 -15.92 21.57
CA ARG A 73 8.97 -16.00 23.04
C ARG A 73 10.42 -15.93 23.54
N ARG A 74 11.38 -16.15 22.64
CA ARG A 74 12.82 -16.26 22.93
C ARG A 74 13.64 -15.08 22.41
N ILE A 75 13.00 -14.11 21.75
CA ILE A 75 13.71 -12.94 21.26
C ILE A 75 14.25 -12.17 22.48
N PRO A 76 15.57 -12.02 22.61
CA PRO A 76 16.17 -11.42 23.80
C PRO A 76 15.81 -9.95 23.90
N GLU A 77 15.66 -9.48 25.13
CA GLU A 77 15.41 -8.07 25.42
C GLU A 77 14.18 -7.50 24.69
N LYS A 78 13.15 -8.32 24.50
CA LYS A 78 11.86 -7.87 23.97
C LYS A 78 10.73 -8.31 24.89
N ARG A 79 9.78 -7.41 25.10
CA ARG A 79 8.45 -7.74 25.62
C ARG A 79 7.47 -7.81 24.46
N LEU A 80 6.51 -8.72 24.53
CA LEU A 80 5.50 -8.87 23.48
C LEU A 80 4.12 -8.42 23.96
N ARG A 81 3.28 -7.95 23.03
CA ARG A 81 1.85 -7.75 23.28
C ARG A 81 1.09 -8.00 22.00
N ASN A 82 -0.04 -8.71 22.09
CA ASN A 82 -1.01 -8.70 21.00
C ASN A 82 -1.80 -7.39 21.02
N ASN A 83 -1.70 -6.65 19.93
CA ASN A 83 -2.60 -5.54 19.64
C ASN A 83 -3.69 -6.08 18.70
N ILE A 84 -4.93 -6.13 19.17
CA ILE A 84 -6.07 -6.65 18.42
C ILE A 84 -6.87 -5.46 17.89
N TYR A 85 -6.97 -5.39 16.57
CA TYR A 85 -7.75 -4.41 15.83
C TYR A 85 -8.92 -5.14 15.15
N PRO A 86 -10.14 -5.04 15.70
CA PRO A 86 -11.31 -5.71 15.11
C PRO A 86 -11.75 -5.10 13.76
N GLY A 87 -11.22 -3.91 13.46
CA GLY A 87 -11.29 -3.20 12.19
C GLY A 87 -12.67 -2.86 11.66
N HIS A 88 -12.68 -2.36 10.43
CA HIS A 88 -13.78 -1.65 9.77
C HIS A 88 -14.07 -2.30 8.40
N PRO A 89 -15.25 -2.07 7.81
CA PRO A 89 -15.56 -2.57 6.48
C PRO A 89 -14.63 -1.96 5.42
N VAL A 90 -14.08 -2.81 4.55
CA VAL A 90 -13.33 -2.44 3.36
C VAL A 90 -14.24 -2.66 2.14
N PRO A 91 -14.53 -1.61 1.35
CA PRO A 91 -15.35 -1.74 0.15
C PRO A 91 -14.86 -2.88 -0.75
N GLY A 92 -15.76 -3.78 -1.11
CA GLY A 92 -15.48 -4.91 -1.99
C GLY A 92 -14.84 -6.14 -1.35
N PHE A 93 -14.33 -6.09 -0.10
CA PHE A 93 -13.51 -7.20 0.47
C PHE A 93 -13.96 -7.73 1.84
N GLY A 94 -14.94 -7.12 2.48
CA GLY A 94 -15.41 -7.57 3.78
C GLY A 94 -14.94 -6.68 4.93
N HIS A 95 -15.09 -7.16 6.16
CA HIS A 95 -14.51 -6.51 7.32
C HIS A 95 -13.03 -6.82 7.47
N PHE A 96 -12.20 -5.79 7.47
CA PHE A 96 -10.80 -5.88 7.83
C PHE A 96 -10.67 -6.10 9.34
N ALA A 97 -9.71 -6.94 9.74
CA ALA A 97 -9.21 -6.99 11.10
C ALA A 97 -7.73 -7.36 11.10
N ARG A 98 -7.06 -7.09 12.21
CA ARG A 98 -5.65 -7.41 12.39
C ARG A 98 -5.36 -7.79 13.83
N VAL A 99 -4.52 -8.79 14.01
CA VAL A 99 -3.87 -9.11 15.28
C VAL A 99 -2.38 -8.97 15.08
N SER A 100 -1.74 -8.13 15.88
CA SER A 100 -0.31 -7.83 15.78
C SER A 100 0.42 -8.25 17.04
N ALA A 101 1.31 -9.23 16.95
CA ALA A 101 2.26 -9.54 18.01
C ALA A 101 3.43 -8.55 17.89
N MET A 102 3.36 -7.45 18.63
CA MET A 102 4.36 -6.38 18.58
C MET A 102 5.49 -6.63 19.58
N LEU A 103 6.72 -6.33 19.15
CA LEU A 103 7.94 -6.46 19.95
C LEU A 103 8.35 -5.08 20.49
N TYR A 104 8.49 -4.98 21.81
CA TYR A 104 8.83 -3.74 22.51
C TYR A 104 10.23 -3.86 23.14
N PRO A 105 11.17 -2.96 22.79
CA PRO A 105 12.50 -2.90 23.39
C PRO A 105 12.46 -2.33 24.81
N PRO A 106 13.57 -2.39 25.56
CA PRO A 106 13.66 -1.89 26.94
C PRO A 106 13.12 -0.47 27.15
N ALA A 107 13.28 0.41 26.16
CA ALA A 107 12.77 1.78 26.19
C ALA A 107 11.24 1.88 26.33
N GLY A 108 10.49 0.86 25.91
CA GLY A 108 9.03 0.80 26.01
C GLY A 108 8.51 0.11 27.28
N TRP A 109 9.39 -0.34 28.17
CA TRP A 109 9.00 -1.15 29.32
C TRP A 109 8.53 -0.31 30.51
N ALA A 110 7.58 -0.86 31.27
CA ALA A 110 7.20 -0.33 32.59
C ALA A 110 7.82 -1.18 33.71
N ALA A 111 7.76 -0.65 34.93
CA ALA A 111 8.03 -1.42 36.14
C ALA A 111 7.07 -2.63 36.25
N GLY A 112 7.57 -3.75 36.77
CA GLY A 112 6.88 -5.04 36.82
C GLY A 112 7.43 -6.05 35.80
N GLU A 113 7.08 -7.33 35.96
CA GLU A 113 7.69 -8.45 35.23
C GLU A 113 7.56 -8.30 33.70
N CYS A 114 6.34 -8.00 33.19
CA CYS A 114 6.05 -7.87 31.76
C CYS A 114 5.23 -6.62 31.37
N GLY A 115 5.30 -5.56 32.17
CA GLY A 115 4.54 -4.33 31.91
C GLY A 115 5.07 -3.51 30.73
N LEU A 116 4.19 -2.79 30.03
CA LEU A 116 4.58 -1.80 29.01
C LEU A 116 4.25 -0.39 29.49
N GLY A 117 5.15 0.55 29.21
CA GLY A 117 5.00 1.96 29.58
C GLY A 117 3.90 2.67 28.80
N LYS A 118 3.43 3.81 29.33
CA LYS A 118 2.58 4.72 28.56
C LYS A 118 3.40 5.25 27.37
N GLY A 119 2.96 4.97 26.15
CA GLY A 119 3.70 5.33 24.93
C GLY A 119 4.62 4.24 24.37
N ALA A 120 4.61 3.02 24.92
CA ALA A 120 5.41 1.91 24.38
C ALA A 120 5.20 1.68 22.86
N ASP A 121 4.00 1.97 22.35
CA ASP A 121 3.66 1.86 20.91
C ASP A 121 4.57 2.70 20.00
N TYR A 122 5.17 3.81 20.51
CA TYR A 122 6.11 4.65 19.76
C TYR A 122 7.50 4.00 19.56
N PHE A 123 7.82 2.96 20.33
CA PHE A 123 9.15 2.36 20.37
C PHE A 123 9.19 0.92 19.83
N ASN A 124 8.18 0.47 19.09
CA ASN A 124 8.14 -0.92 18.63
C ASN A 124 9.32 -1.26 17.69
N SER A 125 9.95 -2.41 17.90
CA SER A 125 11.10 -2.86 17.09
C SER A 125 10.68 -3.69 15.87
N GLY A 126 9.46 -4.20 15.85
CA GLY A 126 8.93 -5.05 14.79
C GLY A 126 7.66 -5.75 15.24
N HIS A 127 7.06 -6.53 14.33
CA HIS A 127 5.85 -7.28 14.62
C HIS A 127 5.64 -8.46 13.66
N VAL A 128 4.83 -9.41 14.12
CA VAL A 128 4.15 -10.41 13.28
C VAL A 128 2.66 -10.08 13.27
N ASP A 129 2.12 -9.85 12.09
CA ASP A 129 0.73 -9.50 11.86
C ASP A 129 -0.03 -10.69 11.27
N ILE A 130 -1.23 -10.94 11.80
CA ILE A 130 -2.27 -11.75 11.17
C ILE A 130 -3.38 -10.78 10.78
N THR A 131 -3.53 -10.58 9.48
CA THR A 131 -4.52 -9.67 8.91
C THR A 131 -5.61 -10.46 8.19
N CYS A 132 -6.86 -10.11 8.48
CA CYS A 132 -8.05 -10.70 7.86
C CYS A 132 -8.62 -9.73 6.81
N ASN A 133 -8.94 -10.24 5.63
CA ASN A 133 -9.65 -9.54 4.55
C ASN A 133 -9.02 -8.21 4.09
N ASP A 134 -7.70 -8.04 4.23
CA ASP A 134 -6.99 -6.93 3.60
C ASP A 134 -6.05 -7.43 2.50
N PRO A 135 -6.51 -7.43 1.24
CA PRO A 135 -5.67 -7.84 0.13
C PRO A 135 -4.53 -6.87 -0.19
N ARG A 136 -4.57 -5.63 0.32
CA ARG A 136 -3.57 -4.61 -0.02
C ARG A 136 -2.19 -4.95 0.54
N LEU A 137 -2.13 -5.70 1.65
CA LEU A 137 -0.86 -6.13 2.26
C LEU A 137 -0.07 -7.13 1.41
N ILE A 138 -0.72 -7.74 0.42
CA ILE A 138 -0.10 -8.70 -0.50
C ILE A 138 0.72 -7.99 -1.56
N PHE A 139 0.28 -6.80 -1.97
CA PHE A 139 0.85 -6.10 -3.09
C PHE A 139 1.60 -4.87 -2.60
N GLU A 140 2.88 -4.85 -2.91
CA GLU A 140 3.75 -3.76 -2.53
C GLU A 140 3.48 -2.50 -3.37
N HIS A 141 3.30 -2.68 -4.69
CA HIS A 141 3.21 -1.57 -5.65
C HIS A 141 2.15 -1.82 -6.71
N GLN A 142 1.32 -0.80 -6.96
CA GLN A 142 0.53 -0.72 -8.19
C GLN A 142 1.40 -0.09 -9.29
N PRO A 143 1.60 -0.76 -10.44
CA PRO A 143 2.32 -0.13 -11.54
C PRO A 143 1.51 1.07 -12.04
N HIS A 144 2.14 2.24 -12.14
CA HIS A 144 1.48 3.47 -12.61
C HIS A 144 0.73 3.26 -13.93
N ALA A 145 1.32 2.47 -14.85
CA ALA A 145 0.78 2.17 -16.16
C ALA A 145 -0.55 1.37 -16.17
N VAL A 146 -0.98 0.83 -15.02
CA VAL A 146 -2.18 -0.02 -14.89
C VAL A 146 -3.01 0.30 -13.65
N ARG A 147 -2.83 1.49 -13.08
CA ARG A 147 -3.56 1.89 -11.87
C ARG A 147 -5.07 1.87 -12.09
N GLU A 148 -5.55 2.35 -13.24
CA GLU A 148 -6.98 2.34 -13.59
C GLU A 148 -7.53 0.92 -13.83
N LEU A 149 -6.66 -0.03 -14.22
CA LEU A 149 -7.00 -1.46 -14.34
C LEU A 149 -7.12 -2.16 -12.98
N GLN A 150 -6.79 -1.47 -11.87
CA GLN A 150 -6.70 -2.06 -10.53
C GLN A 150 -5.81 -3.31 -10.49
N ALA A 151 -4.71 -3.24 -11.25
CA ALA A 151 -3.74 -4.32 -11.36
C ALA A 151 -2.52 -4.06 -10.48
N TYR A 152 -1.85 -5.15 -10.12
CA TYR A 152 -0.69 -5.19 -9.24
C TYR A 152 0.38 -6.09 -9.86
N PHE A 153 1.63 -5.94 -9.42
CA PHE A 153 2.62 -6.98 -9.69
C PHE A 153 2.33 -8.21 -8.85
N GLU A 154 2.45 -9.39 -9.47
CA GLU A 154 2.41 -10.65 -8.76
C GLU A 154 3.59 -10.72 -7.79
N PRO A 155 3.37 -10.93 -6.49
CA PRO A 155 4.47 -11.04 -5.55
C PRO A 155 5.25 -12.33 -5.84
N PRO A 156 6.58 -12.28 -5.97
CA PRO A 156 7.39 -13.46 -6.22
C PRO A 156 7.27 -14.48 -5.08
N ALA A 157 7.09 -15.75 -5.45
CA ALA A 157 7.18 -16.85 -4.50
C ALA A 157 8.64 -17.04 -4.06
N ALA A 158 8.90 -16.93 -2.77
CA ALA A 158 10.24 -17.01 -2.20
C ALA A 158 10.56 -18.41 -1.65
N ALA A 159 9.60 -19.05 -0.98
CA ALA A 159 9.79 -20.38 -0.39
C ALA A 159 8.46 -21.10 -0.14
N ARG A 160 8.56 -22.34 0.38
CA ARG A 160 7.43 -23.13 0.87
C ARG A 160 7.57 -23.34 2.37
N LEU A 161 6.49 -23.08 3.11
CA LEU A 161 6.37 -23.31 4.56
C LEU A 161 5.33 -24.41 4.77
N GLY A 162 5.78 -25.66 4.69
CA GLY A 162 4.89 -26.82 4.65
C GLY A 162 3.96 -26.77 3.43
N GLU A 163 2.66 -26.68 3.68
CA GLU A 163 1.63 -26.58 2.64
C GLU A 163 1.40 -25.14 2.13
N GLU A 164 2.02 -24.14 2.75
CA GLU A 164 1.83 -22.73 2.39
C GLU A 164 2.97 -22.16 1.55
N THR A 165 2.66 -21.17 0.71
CA THR A 165 3.65 -20.43 -0.08
C THR A 165 4.01 -19.16 0.67
N LEU A 166 5.30 -18.93 0.81
CA LEU A 166 5.87 -17.69 1.29
C LEU A 166 6.16 -16.80 0.08
N TYR A 167 5.57 -15.62 0.06
CA TYR A 167 5.79 -14.61 -0.96
C TYR A 167 6.63 -13.47 -0.41
N HIS A 168 7.37 -12.82 -1.30
CA HIS A 168 8.12 -11.61 -1.01
C HIS A 168 7.34 -10.42 -1.58
N ALA A 169 6.66 -9.67 -0.73
CA ALA A 169 5.84 -8.51 -1.09
C ALA A 169 6.58 -7.23 -0.66
N GLY A 170 7.57 -6.85 -1.47
CA GLY A 170 8.50 -5.79 -1.12
C GLY A 170 9.43 -6.14 -0.01
N GLU A 171 9.55 -5.23 0.95
CA GLU A 171 10.36 -5.48 2.14
C GLU A 171 9.71 -6.51 3.09
N ASN A 172 8.46 -6.93 2.83
CA ASN A 172 7.73 -7.84 3.70
C ASN A 172 7.72 -9.28 3.19
N TRP A 173 7.82 -10.21 4.13
CA TRP A 173 7.57 -11.63 3.90
C TRP A 173 6.13 -11.96 4.27
N VAL A 174 5.38 -12.53 3.33
CA VAL A 174 3.93 -12.74 3.51
C VAL A 174 3.53 -14.18 3.21
N VAL A 175 2.71 -14.75 4.07
CA VAL A 175 1.97 -15.99 3.80
C VAL A 175 0.51 -15.66 3.65
N VAL A 176 -0.11 -16.24 2.64
CA VAL A 176 -1.47 -15.91 2.24
C VAL A 176 -2.32 -17.16 2.27
N LEU A 177 -3.41 -17.11 3.04
CA LEU A 177 -4.35 -18.22 3.20
C LEU A 177 -5.71 -17.84 2.62
N THR A 178 -6.22 -18.69 1.75
CA THR A 178 -7.55 -18.63 1.13
C THR A 178 -8.29 -19.95 1.33
N PRO A 179 -9.64 -19.97 1.33
CA PRO A 179 -10.43 -21.18 1.58
C PRO A 179 -10.05 -22.37 0.68
N ASN A 180 -9.75 -22.10 -0.60
CA ASN A 180 -9.46 -23.11 -1.61
C ASN A 180 -7.95 -23.29 -1.90
N ARG A 181 -7.06 -22.67 -1.11
CA ARG A 181 -5.60 -22.69 -1.30
C ARG A 181 -5.12 -22.12 -2.64
N GLN A 182 -5.97 -21.41 -3.37
CA GLN A 182 -5.55 -20.69 -4.57
C GLN A 182 -5.01 -19.31 -4.20
N PRO A 183 -4.06 -18.75 -4.98
CA PRO A 183 -3.67 -17.36 -4.80
C PRO A 183 -4.91 -16.45 -4.79
N PRO A 184 -4.96 -15.40 -3.94
CA PRO A 184 -6.10 -14.48 -3.92
C PRO A 184 -6.10 -13.50 -5.08
N TRP A 185 -5.30 -13.75 -6.11
CA TRP A 185 -5.21 -12.99 -7.34
C TRP A 185 -5.32 -13.90 -8.54
N VAL A 186 -5.73 -13.31 -9.66
CA VAL A 186 -5.81 -13.97 -10.96
C VAL A 186 -4.92 -13.21 -11.95
N PRO A 187 -4.27 -13.91 -12.90
CA PRO A 187 -3.52 -13.27 -13.95
C PRO A 187 -4.43 -12.36 -14.78
N ILE A 188 -3.91 -11.20 -15.15
CA ILE A 188 -4.48 -10.41 -16.24
C ILE A 188 -3.89 -10.95 -17.53
N THR A 189 -4.74 -11.27 -18.50
CA THR A 189 -4.28 -11.77 -19.80
C THR A 189 -3.75 -10.63 -20.68
N VAL A 190 -2.92 -10.97 -21.67
CA VAL A 190 -2.47 -10.02 -22.70
C VAL A 190 -3.68 -9.39 -23.42
N ALA A 191 -4.72 -10.17 -23.68
CA ALA A 191 -5.95 -9.67 -24.29
C ALA A 191 -6.67 -8.63 -23.41
N GLU A 192 -6.85 -8.91 -22.12
CA GLU A 192 -7.48 -7.96 -21.17
C GLU A 192 -6.66 -6.68 -21.06
N TYR A 193 -5.33 -6.79 -20.96
CA TYR A 193 -4.43 -5.64 -20.86
C TYR A 193 -4.49 -4.75 -22.12
N LEU A 194 -4.43 -5.35 -23.32
CA LEU A 194 -4.51 -4.59 -24.56
C LEU A 194 -5.89 -3.97 -24.78
N GLN A 195 -6.96 -4.64 -24.33
CA GLN A 195 -8.31 -4.07 -24.33
C GLN A 195 -8.39 -2.83 -23.44
N PHE A 196 -7.79 -2.89 -22.25
CA PHE A 196 -7.68 -1.74 -21.35
C PHE A 196 -6.90 -0.59 -22.01
N LYS A 197 -5.75 -0.85 -22.64
CA LYS A 197 -5.00 0.16 -23.39
C LYS A 197 -5.78 0.79 -24.54
N THR A 198 -6.60 0.00 -25.24
CA THR A 198 -7.53 0.54 -26.25
C THR A 198 -8.54 1.50 -25.61
N GLN A 199 -9.14 1.14 -24.48
CA GLN A 199 -10.13 1.99 -23.79
C GLN A 199 -9.51 3.27 -23.24
N GLU A 200 -8.30 3.22 -22.67
CA GLU A 200 -7.57 4.44 -22.25
C GLU A 200 -7.34 5.38 -23.44
N ALA A 201 -6.90 4.82 -24.56
CA ALA A 201 -6.63 5.57 -25.79
C ALA A 201 -7.90 6.19 -26.39
N GLU A 202 -9.02 5.46 -26.42
CA GLU A 202 -10.32 5.93 -26.87
C GLU A 202 -10.88 7.04 -25.96
N LYS A 203 -10.80 6.86 -24.64
CA LYS A 203 -11.19 7.90 -23.68
C LYS A 203 -10.39 9.17 -23.90
N ARG A 204 -9.07 9.06 -24.10
CA ARG A 204 -8.20 10.21 -24.37
C ARG A 204 -8.56 10.89 -25.70
N LEU A 205 -8.89 10.12 -26.73
CA LEU A 205 -9.35 10.66 -28.02
C LEU A 205 -10.61 11.52 -27.83
N VAL A 206 -11.61 11.03 -27.10
CA VAL A 206 -12.85 11.77 -26.82
C VAL A 206 -12.57 13.07 -26.04
N GLU A 207 -11.66 13.04 -25.06
CA GLU A 207 -11.24 14.25 -24.32
C GLU A 207 -10.60 15.29 -25.24
N LEU A 208 -9.74 14.86 -26.16
CA LEU A 208 -9.09 15.74 -27.13
C LEU A 208 -10.09 16.32 -28.13
N GLU A 209 -11.02 15.51 -28.65
CA GLU A 209 -12.09 15.95 -29.56
C GLU A 209 -13.02 16.96 -28.88
N THR A 210 -13.36 16.73 -27.61
CA THR A 210 -14.16 17.67 -26.81
C THR A 210 -13.42 18.99 -26.65
N THR A 211 -12.13 18.94 -26.32
CA THR A 211 -11.30 20.13 -26.15
C THR A 211 -11.14 20.90 -27.46
N LEU A 212 -10.92 20.20 -28.58
CA LEU A 212 -10.88 20.80 -29.91
C LEU A 212 -12.19 21.50 -30.26
N THR A 213 -13.32 20.87 -29.94
CA THR A 213 -14.66 21.43 -30.14
C THR A 213 -14.83 22.73 -29.34
N GLU A 214 -14.44 22.73 -28.06
CA GLU A 214 -14.50 23.92 -27.21
C GLU A 214 -13.61 25.07 -27.73
N ILE A 215 -12.37 24.77 -28.12
CA ILE A 215 -11.43 25.77 -28.67
C ILE A 215 -11.91 26.29 -30.03
N SER A 216 -12.70 25.51 -30.77
CA SER A 216 -13.23 25.89 -32.08
C SER A 216 -14.49 26.77 -32.02
N LYS A 217 -15.13 26.91 -30.85
CA LYS A 217 -16.33 27.76 -30.69
C LYS A 217 -15.96 29.22 -30.89
N PRO A 218 -16.61 29.98 -31.79
CA PRO A 218 -16.26 31.38 -32.02
C PRO A 218 -16.36 32.20 -30.73
N PHE A 219 -15.44 33.15 -30.54
CA PHE A 219 -15.55 34.14 -29.47
C PHE A 219 -16.88 34.89 -29.58
N ALA A 220 -17.66 34.86 -28.52
CA ALA A 220 -18.89 35.61 -28.37
C ALA A 220 -18.82 36.44 -27.07
N PRO A 221 -18.95 37.77 -27.13
CA PRO A 221 -19.09 38.59 -25.92
C PRO A 221 -20.31 38.13 -25.11
N THR A 222 -20.19 38.16 -23.79
CA THR A 222 -21.31 37.86 -22.89
C THR A 222 -22.46 38.88 -23.06
N PRO A 223 -23.74 38.48 -22.95
CA PRO A 223 -24.86 39.41 -22.97
C PRO A 223 -24.68 40.60 -22.01
N GLU A 224 -24.17 40.33 -20.81
CA GLU A 224 -23.90 41.32 -19.76
C GLU A 224 -22.88 42.36 -20.22
N SER A 225 -21.82 41.94 -20.92
CA SER A 225 -20.84 42.87 -21.47
C SER A 225 -21.42 43.77 -22.57
N LEU A 226 -22.38 43.26 -23.34
CA LEU A 226 -23.06 44.04 -24.38
C LEU A 226 -24.05 45.05 -23.78
N GLU A 227 -24.77 44.66 -22.73
CA GLU A 227 -25.65 45.55 -21.96
C GLU A 227 -24.86 46.67 -21.27
N LEU A 228 -23.73 46.33 -20.63
CA LEU A 228 -22.85 47.30 -19.98
C LEU A 228 -22.29 48.33 -20.97
N ILE A 229 -21.91 47.89 -22.18
CA ILE A 229 -21.51 48.81 -23.26
C ILE A 229 -22.68 49.73 -23.64
N ALA A 230 -23.91 49.20 -23.75
CA ALA A 230 -25.07 49.99 -24.12
C ALA A 230 -25.45 51.03 -23.04
N GLU A 231 -25.21 50.72 -21.77
CA GLU A 231 -25.39 51.65 -20.66
C GLU A 231 -24.32 52.75 -20.66
N PHE A 232 -23.03 52.38 -20.74
CA PHE A 232 -21.94 53.36 -20.78
C PHE A 232 -22.04 54.29 -21.99
N LYS A 233 -22.53 53.82 -23.14
CA LYS A 233 -22.79 54.72 -24.29
C LYS A 233 -23.74 55.88 -23.95
N LYS A 234 -24.61 55.73 -22.96
CA LYS A 234 -25.57 56.77 -22.51
C LYS A 234 -24.99 57.64 -21.39
N THR A 235 -24.17 57.08 -20.51
CA THR A 235 -23.71 57.74 -19.27
C THR A 235 -22.25 58.20 -19.32
N ASP A 236 -21.35 57.44 -19.96
CA ASP A 236 -19.93 57.72 -20.12
C ASP A 236 -19.38 57.09 -21.43
N PRO A 237 -19.43 57.82 -22.56
CA PRO A 237 -19.01 57.30 -23.86
C PRO A 237 -17.53 56.88 -23.92
N ALA A 238 -16.65 57.49 -23.12
CA ALA A 238 -15.22 57.16 -23.12
C ALA A 238 -14.99 55.76 -22.51
N GLN A 239 -15.68 55.44 -21.42
CA GLN A 239 -15.64 54.08 -20.85
C GLN A 239 -16.23 53.03 -21.79
N ALA A 240 -17.29 53.37 -22.53
CA ALA A 240 -17.86 52.46 -23.52
C ALA A 240 -16.85 52.09 -24.63
N GLU A 241 -16.10 53.07 -25.12
CA GLU A 241 -15.05 52.85 -26.13
C GLU A 241 -13.91 51.98 -25.58
N GLN A 242 -13.45 52.23 -24.34
CA GLN A 242 -12.41 51.43 -23.69
C GLN A 242 -12.84 49.96 -23.51
N LEU A 243 -14.10 49.72 -23.13
CA LEU A 243 -14.63 48.36 -22.98
C LEU A 243 -14.76 47.66 -24.34
N GLN A 244 -15.19 48.38 -25.38
CA GLN A 244 -15.22 47.84 -26.75
C GLN A 244 -13.82 47.46 -27.26
N GLN A 245 -12.81 48.28 -27.01
CA GLN A 245 -11.42 47.98 -27.34
C GLN A 245 -10.91 46.73 -26.59
N THR A 246 -11.26 46.61 -25.30
CA THR A 246 -10.90 45.43 -24.48
C THR A 246 -11.53 44.14 -25.04
N ILE A 247 -12.79 44.19 -25.46
CA ILE A 247 -13.47 43.03 -26.09
C ILE A 247 -12.83 42.70 -27.44
N ALA A 248 -12.48 43.70 -28.26
CA ALA A 248 -11.81 43.49 -29.54
C ALA A 248 -10.43 42.86 -29.38
N GLU A 249 -9.64 43.31 -28.40
CA GLU A 249 -8.33 42.73 -28.09
C GLU A 249 -8.44 41.32 -27.53
N THR A 250 -9.40 41.08 -26.62
CA THR A 250 -9.70 39.73 -26.11
C THR A 250 -10.08 38.78 -27.24
N ARG A 251 -10.91 39.25 -28.18
CA ARG A 251 -11.28 38.50 -29.38
C ARG A 251 -10.06 38.17 -30.24
N ARG A 252 -9.17 39.13 -30.50
CA ARG A 252 -7.93 38.93 -31.27
C ARG A 252 -7.05 37.85 -30.64
N ILE A 253 -6.78 37.97 -29.34
CA ILE A 253 -5.99 36.99 -28.57
C ILE A 253 -6.66 35.61 -28.59
N TRP A 254 -7.98 35.56 -28.43
CA TRP A 254 -8.74 34.31 -28.49
C TRP A 254 -8.64 33.65 -29.87
N GLU A 255 -8.80 34.41 -30.96
CA GLU A 255 -8.72 33.89 -32.33
C GLU A 255 -7.31 33.35 -32.65
N GLU A 256 -6.26 34.06 -32.24
CA GLU A 256 -4.86 33.62 -32.36
C GLU A 256 -4.61 32.31 -31.61
N ASN A 257 -5.03 32.23 -30.35
CA ASN A 257 -4.90 31.04 -29.53
C ASN A 257 -5.75 29.87 -30.04
N SER A 258 -6.94 30.15 -30.59
CA SER A 258 -7.83 29.13 -31.17
C SER A 258 -7.23 28.51 -32.44
N ILE A 259 -6.61 29.31 -33.32
CA ILE A 259 -5.91 28.79 -34.50
C ILE A 259 -4.75 27.86 -34.10
N ALA A 260 -3.89 28.32 -33.17
CA ALA A 260 -2.78 27.52 -32.68
C ALA A 260 -3.25 26.24 -31.98
N GLY A 261 -4.27 26.37 -31.12
CA GLY A 261 -4.88 25.24 -30.42
C GLY A 261 -5.48 24.22 -31.37
N ARG A 262 -6.26 24.65 -32.39
CA ARG A 262 -6.86 23.72 -33.37
C ARG A 262 -5.82 22.88 -34.09
N LYS A 263 -4.69 23.48 -34.47
CA LYS A 263 -3.58 22.74 -35.10
C LYS A 263 -3.00 21.70 -34.13
N GLN A 264 -2.63 22.14 -32.93
CA GLN A 264 -2.02 21.27 -31.93
C GLN A 264 -2.94 20.10 -31.53
N TYR A 265 -4.21 20.37 -31.22
CA TYR A 265 -5.16 19.31 -30.85
C TYR A 265 -5.52 18.41 -32.04
N GLY A 266 -5.55 18.95 -33.26
CA GLY A 266 -5.71 18.14 -34.48
C GLY A 266 -4.58 17.14 -34.67
N GLU A 267 -3.33 17.53 -34.44
CA GLU A 267 -2.16 16.65 -34.48
C GLU A 267 -2.24 15.56 -33.39
N LEU A 268 -2.55 15.94 -32.14
CA LEU A 268 -2.72 14.99 -31.03
C LEU A 268 -3.83 13.97 -31.28
N ILE A 269 -4.95 14.39 -31.89
CA ILE A 269 -6.05 13.48 -32.27
C ILE A 269 -5.56 12.45 -33.29
N GLN A 270 -4.80 12.86 -34.31
CA GLN A 270 -4.25 11.93 -35.29
C GLN A 270 -3.27 10.93 -34.68
N GLU A 271 -2.39 11.39 -33.78
CA GLU A 271 -1.48 10.52 -33.02
C GLU A 271 -2.26 9.49 -32.19
N GLN A 272 -3.33 9.93 -31.53
CA GLN A 272 -4.16 9.06 -30.70
C GLN A 272 -4.92 8.02 -31.54
N GLN A 273 -5.47 8.41 -32.69
CA GLN A 273 -6.10 7.49 -33.65
C GLN A 273 -5.09 6.47 -34.20
N LYS A 274 -3.86 6.91 -34.50
CA LYS A 274 -2.78 6.01 -34.92
C LYS A 274 -2.45 5.00 -33.83
N LEU A 275 -2.36 5.43 -32.57
CA LEU A 275 -2.11 4.53 -31.43
C LEU A 275 -3.20 3.44 -31.32
N ILE A 276 -4.48 3.83 -31.43
CA ILE A 276 -5.61 2.87 -31.39
C ILE A 276 -5.47 1.84 -32.52
N ALA A 277 -5.19 2.29 -33.75
CA ALA A 277 -4.98 1.40 -34.89
C ALA A 277 -3.77 0.48 -34.71
N GLU A 278 -2.68 0.98 -34.12
CA GLU A 278 -1.50 0.17 -33.81
C GLU A 278 -1.77 -0.90 -32.75
N ILE A 279 -2.54 -0.58 -31.70
CA ILE A 279 -2.96 -1.57 -30.70
C ILE A 279 -3.82 -2.65 -31.36
N ALA A 280 -4.77 -2.25 -32.22
CA ALA A 280 -5.62 -3.19 -32.94
C ALA A 280 -4.82 -4.14 -33.85
N ALA A 281 -3.87 -3.59 -34.63
CA ALA A 281 -2.99 -4.37 -35.49
C ALA A 281 -2.08 -5.32 -34.69
N TYR A 282 -1.57 -4.88 -33.55
CA TYR A 282 -0.80 -5.75 -32.66
C TYR A 282 -1.65 -6.89 -32.11
N ARG A 283 -2.87 -6.60 -31.63
CA ARG A 283 -3.82 -7.62 -31.15
C ARG A 283 -4.16 -8.65 -32.22
N SER A 284 -4.31 -8.25 -33.49
CA SER A 284 -4.62 -9.18 -34.57
C SER A 284 -3.45 -10.09 -34.95
N ASN A 285 -2.22 -9.69 -34.67
CA ASN A 285 -1.03 -10.48 -34.94
C ASN A 285 -0.75 -11.53 -33.86
N LEU A 286 -1.43 -11.46 -32.70
CA LEU A 286 -1.29 -12.44 -31.63
C LEU A 286 -2.17 -13.67 -31.85
N THR A 287 -1.60 -14.84 -31.67
CA THR A 287 -2.32 -16.12 -31.61
C THR A 287 -3.30 -16.16 -30.43
N ALA A 288 -4.22 -17.12 -30.42
CA ALA A 288 -5.13 -17.31 -29.29
C ALA A 288 -4.38 -17.64 -27.98
N ALA A 289 -3.29 -18.42 -28.07
CA ALA A 289 -2.47 -18.78 -26.93
C ALA A 289 -1.74 -17.56 -26.35
N GLU A 290 -1.15 -16.70 -27.20
CA GLU A 290 -0.48 -15.48 -26.75
C GLU A 290 -1.46 -14.49 -26.13
N ARG A 291 -2.67 -14.36 -26.69
CA ARG A 291 -3.73 -13.52 -26.11
C ARG A 291 -4.20 -14.00 -24.74
N GLY A 292 -4.25 -15.31 -24.53
CA GLY A 292 -4.63 -15.93 -23.26
C GLY A 292 -3.49 -16.03 -22.24
N ALA A 293 -2.25 -15.74 -22.63
CA ALA A 293 -1.11 -15.76 -21.72
C ALA A 293 -1.22 -14.64 -20.68
N PRO A 294 -0.68 -14.82 -19.46
CA PRO A 294 -0.57 -13.74 -18.49
C PRO A 294 0.26 -12.58 -19.03
N ALA A 295 -0.26 -11.36 -18.91
CA ALA A 295 0.44 -10.14 -19.25
C ALA A 295 1.61 -9.92 -18.27
N ARG A 296 2.75 -9.51 -18.84
CA ARG A 296 3.97 -9.17 -18.11
C ARG A 296 4.40 -7.80 -18.59
N LEU A 297 4.71 -6.89 -17.66
CA LEU A 297 5.15 -5.55 -18.03
C LEU A 297 6.64 -5.54 -18.33
N GLY A 298 7.04 -4.70 -19.28
CA GLY A 298 8.42 -4.57 -19.73
C GLY A 298 8.64 -3.32 -20.56
N ASP A 299 9.70 -3.33 -21.34
CA ASP A 299 10.10 -2.25 -22.26
C ASP A 299 9.70 -2.51 -23.72
N GLY A 300 8.91 -3.55 -23.96
CA GLY A 300 8.40 -3.86 -25.29
C GLY A 300 7.18 -3.03 -25.68
N ARG A 301 6.50 -3.45 -26.76
CA ARG A 301 5.40 -2.69 -27.34
C ARG A 301 4.22 -2.60 -26.36
N PHE A 302 3.70 -1.38 -26.18
CA PHE A 302 2.63 -1.09 -25.23
C PHE A 302 2.96 -1.53 -23.79
N ASP A 303 4.23 -1.36 -23.39
CA ASP A 303 4.74 -1.73 -22.07
C ASP A 303 4.67 -3.24 -21.74
N LEU A 304 4.47 -4.11 -22.74
CA LEU A 304 4.53 -5.56 -22.56
C LEU A 304 5.96 -6.07 -22.68
N ALA A 305 6.32 -7.10 -21.91
CA ALA A 305 7.63 -7.73 -21.99
C ALA A 305 7.82 -8.49 -23.31
N ALA A 306 8.91 -8.20 -24.03
CA ALA A 306 9.24 -8.82 -25.32
C ALA A 306 10.28 -9.95 -25.18
N GLY A 307 10.04 -10.91 -24.29
CA GLY A 307 10.80 -12.16 -24.21
C GLY A 307 12.29 -12.06 -23.82
N GLY A 308 12.83 -10.89 -23.46
CA GLY A 308 14.23 -10.81 -23.02
C GLY A 308 14.84 -9.44 -22.66
N THR A 309 14.12 -8.32 -22.81
CA THR A 309 14.74 -6.98 -22.71
C THR A 309 14.57 -6.29 -21.36
N LEU A 310 13.44 -6.44 -20.69
CA LEU A 310 13.25 -6.19 -19.25
C LEU A 310 11.89 -6.78 -18.85
N ASP A 311 11.87 -7.69 -17.87
CA ASP A 311 10.64 -8.26 -17.31
C ASP A 311 10.42 -7.65 -15.93
N ARG A 312 9.51 -6.68 -15.85
CA ARG A 312 9.14 -6.00 -14.60
C ARG A 312 8.19 -6.84 -13.75
N GLY A 313 7.74 -7.98 -14.24
CA GLY A 313 6.86 -8.91 -13.52
C GLY A 313 5.51 -9.10 -14.21
N LYS A 314 4.87 -10.20 -13.83
CA LYS A 314 3.50 -10.53 -14.23
C LYS A 314 2.52 -9.62 -13.51
N ILE A 315 1.52 -9.13 -14.24
CA ILE A 315 0.43 -8.35 -13.64
C ILE A 315 -0.75 -9.24 -13.31
N VAL A 316 -1.32 -8.96 -12.14
CA VAL A 316 -2.45 -9.69 -11.57
C VAL A 316 -3.47 -8.71 -11.04
N ARG A 317 -4.70 -9.17 -10.92
CA ARG A 317 -5.76 -8.45 -10.18
C ARG A 317 -6.25 -9.34 -9.06
N LEU A 318 -6.89 -8.74 -8.07
CA LEU A 318 -7.54 -9.50 -7.02
C LEU A 318 -8.60 -10.43 -7.58
N ASN A 319 -8.64 -11.65 -7.05
CA ASN A 319 -9.57 -12.66 -7.46
C ASN A 319 -11.00 -12.21 -7.07
N PRO A 320 -11.90 -11.97 -8.04
CA PRO A 320 -13.26 -11.51 -7.75
C PRO A 320 -14.05 -12.49 -6.88
N ALA A 321 -13.67 -13.78 -6.85
CA ALA A 321 -14.30 -14.78 -5.99
C ALA A 321 -14.08 -14.52 -4.49
N LEU A 322 -13.11 -13.67 -4.13
CA LEU A 322 -12.87 -13.22 -2.76
C LEU A 322 -13.56 -11.88 -2.44
N SER A 323 -14.29 -11.30 -3.40
CA SER A 323 -15.06 -10.08 -3.17
C SER A 323 -16.35 -10.40 -2.43
N GLN A 324 -16.67 -9.60 -1.42
CA GLN A 324 -17.93 -9.71 -0.67
C GLN A 324 -19.02 -8.75 -1.17
N GLY A 325 -18.80 -8.09 -2.31
CA GLY A 325 -19.75 -7.14 -2.89
C GLY A 325 -20.05 -5.93 -1.98
N GLU A 326 -21.24 -5.36 -2.13
CA GLU A 326 -21.67 -4.14 -1.43
C GLU A 326 -22.07 -4.37 0.05
N ASN A 327 -22.29 -5.63 0.45
CA ASN A 327 -22.64 -6.02 1.81
C ASN A 327 -21.52 -6.88 2.44
N PRO A 328 -20.40 -6.25 2.86
CA PRO A 328 -19.27 -6.95 3.44
C PRO A 328 -19.68 -7.69 4.71
N THR A 329 -19.65 -9.02 4.66
CA THR A 329 -19.85 -9.86 5.85
C THR A 329 -18.61 -9.82 6.76
N ARG A 330 -18.75 -10.35 7.96
CA ARG A 330 -17.61 -10.65 8.87
C ARG A 330 -17.08 -12.07 8.69
N ARG A 331 -17.17 -12.62 7.48
CA ARG A 331 -16.51 -13.90 7.17
C ARG A 331 -15.06 -13.61 6.80
N ILE A 332 -14.14 -14.39 7.36
CA ILE A 332 -12.72 -14.32 7.00
C ILE A 332 -12.57 -15.14 5.71
N GLN A 333 -12.30 -14.49 4.58
CA GLN A 333 -12.07 -15.14 3.29
C GLN A 333 -10.60 -15.07 2.86
N LEU A 334 -9.83 -14.23 3.54
CA LEU A 334 -8.41 -14.03 3.30
C LEU A 334 -7.72 -13.83 4.65
N ILE A 335 -6.64 -14.56 4.89
CA ILE A 335 -5.70 -14.28 5.97
C ILE A 335 -4.34 -14.02 5.36
N VAL A 336 -3.72 -12.91 5.74
CA VAL A 336 -2.34 -12.56 5.40
C VAL A 336 -1.55 -12.58 6.70
N VAL A 337 -0.52 -13.42 6.77
CA VAL A 337 0.45 -13.41 7.86
C VAL A 337 1.71 -12.75 7.36
N ASN A 338 2.08 -11.61 7.94
CA ASN A 338 3.24 -10.85 7.50
C ASN A 338 4.14 -10.48 8.68
N VAL A 339 5.41 -10.23 8.38
CA VAL A 339 6.37 -9.71 9.35
C VAL A 339 6.98 -8.42 8.87
N PHE A 340 7.31 -7.57 9.84
CA PHE A 340 7.95 -6.29 9.61
C PHE A 340 8.91 -6.00 10.76
N ALA A 341 10.10 -5.50 10.42
CA ALA A 341 11.13 -5.15 11.39
C ALA A 341 11.56 -3.69 11.20
N ASN A 342 11.38 -2.85 12.23
CA ASN A 342 12.03 -1.53 12.29
C ASN A 342 13.52 -1.67 12.63
N ASP A 343 13.84 -2.69 13.43
CA ASP A 343 15.19 -3.08 13.77
C ASP A 343 15.65 -4.19 12.83
N GLN A 344 16.56 -3.88 11.91
CA GLN A 344 17.02 -4.81 10.89
C GLN A 344 17.67 -6.08 11.48
N THR A 345 18.14 -6.03 12.73
CA THR A 345 18.73 -7.20 13.39
C THR A 345 17.71 -8.29 13.72
N LEU A 346 16.41 -7.98 13.66
CA LEU A 346 15.32 -8.91 14.00
C LEU A 346 14.74 -9.66 12.80
N TRP A 347 15.22 -9.39 11.58
CA TRP A 347 14.64 -9.97 10.36
C TRP A 347 14.70 -11.49 10.36
N ASP A 348 15.81 -12.08 10.82
CA ASP A 348 15.99 -13.53 10.83
C ASP A 348 15.05 -14.20 11.85
N GLU A 349 14.92 -13.65 13.05
CA GLU A 349 14.00 -14.16 14.08
C GLU A 349 12.54 -14.03 13.64
N LEU A 350 12.16 -12.91 13.03
CA LEU A 350 10.80 -12.70 12.54
C LEU A 350 10.48 -13.60 11.33
N ALA A 351 11.44 -13.79 10.41
CA ALA A 351 11.30 -14.74 9.32
C ALA A 351 11.21 -16.18 9.83
N GLN A 352 11.96 -16.54 10.88
CA GLN A 352 11.85 -17.83 11.54
C GLN A 352 10.51 -18.00 12.28
N ALA A 353 9.99 -16.93 12.90
CA ALA A 353 8.68 -16.94 13.55
C ALA A 353 7.55 -17.30 12.57
N LEU A 354 7.60 -16.82 11.32
CA LEU A 354 6.64 -17.23 10.29
C LEU A 354 6.60 -18.75 10.10
N ARG A 355 7.75 -19.42 10.12
CA ARG A 355 7.85 -20.87 9.93
C ARG A 355 7.17 -21.68 11.04
N GLU A 356 6.95 -21.06 12.20
CA GLU A 356 6.39 -21.69 13.39
C GLU A 356 4.90 -21.37 13.62
N VAL A 357 4.31 -20.49 12.80
CA VAL A 357 2.88 -20.20 12.88
C VAL A 357 2.06 -21.44 12.53
N ASP A 358 1.04 -21.74 13.33
CA ASP A 358 0.10 -22.83 13.07
C ASP A 358 -0.91 -22.44 11.96
N TYR A 359 -0.43 -22.52 10.70
CA TYR A 359 -1.25 -22.23 9.53
C TYR A 359 -2.48 -23.14 9.40
N PRO A 360 -2.42 -24.46 9.70
CA PRO A 360 -3.61 -25.31 9.75
C PRO A 360 -4.68 -24.82 10.73
N ALA A 361 -4.30 -24.33 11.91
CA ALA A 361 -5.24 -23.74 12.86
C ALA A 361 -5.83 -22.42 12.34
N LEU A 362 -5.01 -21.53 11.77
CA LEU A 362 -5.49 -20.28 11.17
C LEU A 362 -6.47 -20.52 10.02
N ARG A 363 -6.25 -21.55 9.19
CA ARG A 363 -7.15 -21.89 8.09
C ARG A 363 -8.57 -22.24 8.55
N ARG A 364 -8.76 -22.71 9.78
CA ARG A 364 -10.11 -23.02 10.33
C ARG A 364 -10.96 -21.77 10.51
N LEU A 365 -10.33 -20.60 10.52
CA LEU A 365 -11.03 -19.32 10.57
C LEU A 365 -11.62 -18.92 9.21
N LEU A 366 -11.15 -19.51 8.11
CA LEU A 366 -11.59 -19.18 6.75
C LEU A 366 -12.99 -19.78 6.47
N ARG A 367 -13.96 -18.96 6.04
CA ARG A 367 -15.37 -19.35 5.85
C ARG A 367 -16.09 -18.63 4.72
#